data_AF-A0A4R7TB33-F1
#
_entry.id   AF-A0A4R7TB33-F1
#
_cell.length_a   1.000
_cell.length_b   1.000
_cell.length_c   1.000
_cell.angle_alpha   90.00
_cell.angle_beta   90.00
_cell.angle_gamma   90.00
#
_symmetry.space_group_name_H-M   'P 1'
#
loop_
_entity.id
_entity.type
_entity.pdbx_description
1 polymer ?
#
loop_
_entity_poly.entity_id
_entity_poly.type
_entity_poly.pdbx_seq_one_letter_code
_entity_poly.pdbx_strand_id
1 'polypeptide(L)' 'MPGGCWTLAVSEYPTGAADSSLSDILETGPHLSKYSLNPTVCRGILTRTARRRRNLPPELRAALEQTAATATTEAAA' A
#
# COMPACT_ATOMS: atom_id res chain seq x y z
N MET A 1 27.46 -14.10 -40.48
CA MET A 1 27.98 -13.54 -39.21
C MET A 1 26.90 -13.69 -38.15
N PRO A 2 27.01 -14.65 -37.21
CA PRO A 2 25.99 -14.81 -36.17
C PRO A 2 26.15 -13.68 -35.13
N GLY A 3 25.08 -12.93 -34.89
CA GLY A 3 25.02 -11.91 -33.85
C GLY A 3 24.95 -12.57 -32.47
N GLY A 4 26.01 -12.40 -31.68
CA GLY A 4 26.04 -12.89 -30.31
C GLY A 4 25.08 -12.09 -29.43
N CYS A 5 24.09 -12.77 -28.85
CA CYS A 5 23.23 -12.20 -27.82
C CYS A 5 24.04 -12.07 -26.53
N TRP A 6 24.30 -10.85 -26.08
CA TRP A 6 24.88 -10.58 -24.76
C TRP A 6 23.80 -10.87 -23.72
N THR A 7 23.73 -12.12 -23.23
CA THR A 7 22.96 -12.42 -22.03
C THR A 7 23.74 -11.83 -20.86
N LEU A 8 23.25 -10.71 -20.33
CA LEU A 8 23.79 -10.09 -19.12
C LEU A 8 23.74 -11.17 -18.03
N ALA A 9 24.90 -11.56 -17.51
CA ALA A 9 24.98 -12.52 -16.42
C ALA A 9 24.15 -11.97 -15.25
N VAL A 10 22.99 -12.57 -14.99
CA VAL A 10 22.19 -12.27 -13.82
C VAL A 10 23.06 -12.65 -12.63
N SER A 11 23.56 -11.66 -11.90
CA SER A 11 24.43 -11.93 -10.75
C SER A 11 23.66 -12.82 -9.78
N GLU A 12 24.31 -13.86 -9.31
CA GLU A 12 23.89 -14.73 -8.23
C GLU A 12 23.42 -13.84 -7.06
N TYR A 13 22.10 -13.82 -6.80
CA TYR A 13 21.58 -13.09 -5.65
C TYR A 13 22.19 -13.76 -4.41
N PRO A 14 23.00 -13.06 -3.59
CA PRO A 14 23.63 -13.69 -2.44
C PRO A 14 22.53 -14.17 -1.51
N THR A 15 22.36 -15.49 -1.41
CA THR A 15 21.35 -16.18 -0.61
C THR A 15 21.59 -16.02 0.92
N GLY A 16 22.41 -15.04 1.32
CA GLY A 16 22.82 -14.76 2.68
C GLY A 16 22.77 -13.27 3.05
N ALA A 17 22.07 -12.43 2.28
CA ALA A 17 21.69 -11.12 2.79
C ALA A 17 20.82 -11.34 4.03
N ALA A 18 21.22 -10.79 5.18
CA ALA A 18 20.44 -10.84 6.40
C ALA A 18 19.00 -10.43 6.08
N ASP A 19 18.03 -11.29 6.43
CA ASP A 19 16.62 -11.01 6.19
C ASP A 19 16.27 -9.67 6.83
N SER A 20 16.12 -8.63 6.02
CA SER A 20 15.68 -7.34 6.52
C SER A 20 14.26 -7.50 7.03
N SER A 21 14.08 -7.41 8.34
CA SER A 21 12.74 -7.40 8.92
C SER A 21 12.03 -6.14 8.46
N LEU A 22 10.78 -6.27 8.01
CA LEU A 22 9.95 -5.14 7.56
C LEU A 22 9.90 -4.04 8.64
N SER A 23 9.89 -4.45 9.91
CA SER A 23 9.93 -3.55 11.07
C SER A 23 11.18 -2.67 11.14
N ASP A 24 12.34 -3.14 10.67
CA ASP A 24 13.60 -2.38 10.73
C ASP A 24 13.66 -1.26 9.67
N ILE A 25 12.85 -1.36 8.62
CA ILE A 25 12.84 -0.40 7.51
C ILE A 25 11.65 0.57 7.62
N LEU A 26 10.64 0.28 8.44
CA LEU A 26 9.50 1.17 8.62
C LEU A 26 9.91 2.44 9.36
N GLU A 27 9.99 3.53 8.60
CA GLU A 27 10.10 4.88 9.15
C GLU A 27 8.87 5.15 10.04
N THR A 28 9.12 5.66 11.24
CA THR A 28 8.06 6.04 12.19
C THR A 28 8.24 7.51 12.54
N GLY A 29 7.19 8.32 12.41
CA GLY A 29 7.27 9.73 12.77
C GLY A 29 6.02 10.53 12.46
N PRO A 30 5.85 11.71 13.09
CA PRO A 30 4.69 12.57 12.90
C PRO A 30 4.56 13.10 11.47
N HIS A 31 5.67 13.13 10.72
CA HIS A 31 5.69 13.56 9.32
C HIS A 31 4.94 12.60 8.38
N LEU A 32 4.64 11.36 8.80
CA LEU A 32 3.91 10.36 8.03
C LEU A 32 2.40 10.62 7.99
N SER A 33 1.88 11.43 8.91
CA SER A 33 0.46 11.81 8.98
C SER A 33 -0.06 12.37 7.65
N LYS A 34 0.76 13.15 6.92
CA LYS A 34 0.40 13.73 5.62
C LYS A 34 0.22 12.68 4.50
N TYR A 35 0.77 11.48 4.68
CA TYR A 35 0.62 10.36 3.75
C TYR A 35 -0.49 9.38 4.16
N SER A 36 -1.09 9.59 5.34
CA SER A 36 -2.21 8.77 5.80
C SER A 36 -3.48 9.10 5.02
N LEU A 37 -4.33 8.10 4.79
CA LEU A 37 -5.57 8.28 4.06
C LEU A 37 -6.58 9.10 4.88
N ASN A 38 -7.11 10.16 4.27
CA ASN A 38 -8.23 10.89 4.83
C ASN A 38 -9.54 10.06 4.67
N PRO A 39 -10.46 10.09 5.65
CA PRO A 39 -11.79 9.48 5.54
C PRO A 39 -12.56 9.73 4.23
N THR A 40 -12.44 10.91 3.65
CA THR A 40 -13.09 11.25 2.36
C THR A 40 -12.50 10.43 1.21
N VAL A 41 -11.19 10.20 1.25
CA VAL A 41 -10.48 9.34 0.29
C VAL A 41 -10.90 7.89 0.50
N CYS A 42 -11.02 7.41 1.75
CA CYS A 42 -11.50 6.06 2.06
C CYS A 42 -12.89 5.81 1.44
N ARG A 43 -13.82 6.75 1.59
CA ARG A 43 -15.15 6.71 0.95
C ARG A 43 -15.06 6.71 -0.59
N GLY A 44 -14.15 7.51 -1.15
CA GLY A 44 -13.88 7.53 -2.59
C GLY A 44 -13.35 6.19 -3.13
N ILE A 45 -12.50 5.51 -2.37
CA ILE A 45 -11.96 4.18 -2.72
C ILE A 45 -13.09 3.14 -2.71
N LEU A 46 -13.93 3.12 -1.68
CA LEU A 46 -15.08 2.19 -1.58
C LEU A 46 -16.05 2.37 -2.75
N THR A 47 -16.41 3.61 -3.08
CA THR A 47 -17.32 3.87 -4.22
C THR A 47 -16.70 3.48 -5.56
N ARG A 48 -15.41 3.77 -5.77
CA ARG A 48 -14.71 3.44 -7.02
C ARG A 48 -14.49 1.94 -7.20
N THR A 49 -14.22 1.21 -6.13
CA THR A 49 -14.02 -0.25 -6.16
C THR A 49 -15.32 -0.99 -6.41
N ALA A 50 -16.42 -0.55 -5.77
CA ALA A 50 -17.77 -1.02 -6.06
C ALA A 50 -18.15 -0.82 -7.53
N ARG A 51 -17.92 0.38 -8.08
CA ARG A 51 -18.18 0.69 -9.51
C ARG A 51 -17.32 -0.14 -10.47
N ARG A 52 -16.05 -0.38 -10.12
CA ARG A 52 -15.09 -1.08 -10.98
C ARG A 52 -15.09 -2.60 -10.79
N ARG A 53 -15.95 -3.15 -9.92
CA ARG A 53 -15.96 -4.57 -9.52
C ARG A 53 -14.56 -5.11 -9.21
N ARG A 54 -13.71 -4.26 -8.62
CA ARG A 54 -12.40 -4.69 -8.11
C ARG A 54 -12.60 -5.15 -6.68
N ASN A 55 -12.39 -6.44 -6.42
CA ASN A 55 -12.43 -6.97 -5.07
C ASN A 55 -11.25 -6.40 -4.28
N LEU A 56 -11.57 -5.70 -3.21
CA LEU A 56 -10.60 -5.36 -2.19
C LEU A 56 -10.45 -6.55 -1.23
N PRO A 57 -9.25 -6.80 -0.71
CA PRO A 57 -9.06 -7.71 0.42
C PRO A 57 -10.00 -7.33 1.58
N PRO A 58 -10.57 -8.32 2.28
CA PRO A 58 -11.59 -8.08 3.31
C PRO A 58 -11.07 -7.21 4.46
N GLU A 59 -9.81 -7.42 4.88
CA GLU A 59 -9.16 -6.64 5.95
C GLU A 59 -9.05 -5.15 5.57
N LEU A 60 -8.59 -4.87 4.36
CA LEU A 60 -8.45 -3.51 3.86
C LEU A 60 -9.82 -2.84 3.69
N ARG A 61 -10.83 -3.58 3.24
CA ARG A 61 -12.20 -3.07 3.14
C ARG A 61 -12.75 -2.66 4.51
N ALA A 62 -12.59 -3.49 5.53
CA ALA A 62 -13.05 -3.19 6.88
C ALA A 62 -12.38 -1.91 7.44
N ALA A 63 -11.06 -1.80 7.29
CA ALA A 63 -10.31 -0.62 7.73
C ALA A 63 -10.78 0.67 7.01
N LEU A 64 -11.04 0.60 5.70
CA LEU A 64 -11.57 1.74 4.94
C LEU A 64 -12.99 2.12 5.38
N GLU A 65 -13.86 1.15 5.67
CA GLU A 65 -15.23 1.39 6.15
C GLU A 65 -15.22 2.04 7.53
N GLN A 66 -14.39 1.57 8.46
CA GLN A 66 -14.21 2.18 9.78
C GLN A 66 -13.71 3.62 9.69
N THR A 67 -12.69 3.87 8.87
CA THR A 67 -12.10 5.21 8.70
C THR A 67 -13.03 6.16 7.97
N ALA A 68 -13.86 5.66 7.04
CA ALA A 68 -14.86 6.49 6.38
C ALA A 68 -16.01 6.89 7.32
N ALA A 69 -16.33 6.06 8.31
CA ALA A 69 -17.36 6.34 9.30
C ALA A 69 -16.96 7.45 10.28
N THR A 70 -15.70 7.47 10.73
CA THR A 70 -15.22 8.43 11.75
C THR A 70 -15.33 9.90 11.34
N ALA A 71 -15.16 10.24 10.05
CA ALA A 71 -15.33 11.63 9.60
C ALA A 71 -16.75 12.17 9.67
N THR A 72 -17.77 11.31 9.76
CA THR A 72 -19.16 11.78 9.88
C THR A 72 -19.44 12.27 11.31
N THR A 73 -18.62 11.88 12.30
CA THR A 73 -18.81 12.23 13.71
C THR A 73 -18.04 13.48 14.14
N GLU A 74 -16.94 13.82 13.48
CA GLU A 74 -16.12 15.00 13.84
C GLU A 74 -16.68 16.33 13.30
N ALA A 75 -17.61 16.30 12.33
CA ALA A 75 -18.26 17.52 11.81
C ALA A 75 -19.46 18.00 12.66
N ALA A 76 -19.74 17.36 13.80
CA ALA A 76 -20.87 17.67 14.68
C ALA A 76 -20.46 18.15 16.09
N ALA A 77 -19.18 18.49 16.29
CA ALA A 77 -18.65 19.10 17.52
C ALA A 77 -18.04 20.47 17.21
#